data_AF-A0A8B9VFA4-F1
#
_entry.id   AF-A0A8B9VFA4-F1
#
_cell.length_a   1.000
_cell.length_b   1.000
_cell.length_c   1.000
_cell.angle_alpha   90.00
_cell.angle_beta   90.00
_cell.angle_gamma   90.00
#
_symmetry.space_group_name_H-M   'P 1'
#
loop_
_entity.id
_entity.type
_entity.pdbx_description
1 polymer ?
#
loop_
_entity_poly.entity_id
_entity_poly.type
_entity_poly.pdbx_seq_one_letter_code
_entity_poly.pdbx_strand_id
1 'polypeptide(L)'
;KINKKHPYFDISVAIFSPSKQEIQEKSKATLVCLASGFYPDTLKLVWKVNGAERTEGVGTDETSTSYENTYSLTSRLRISSQEWFNPLNRFECVHFGVKISLTVAQLLIAQSWMLIF
;
A
#
# COMPACT_ATOMS: atom_id res chain seq x y z
N LYS A 1 31.91 -17.63 -1.25
CA LYS A 1 31.62 -16.37 -0.53
C LYS A 1 30.44 -15.70 -1.23
N ILE A 2 29.25 -15.73 -0.63
CA ILE A 2 28.06 -15.10 -1.22
C ILE A 2 28.22 -13.58 -1.04
N ASN A 3 28.28 -12.86 -2.15
CA ASN A 3 28.29 -11.40 -2.17
C ASN A 3 26.94 -10.90 -1.61
N LYS A 4 26.90 -10.59 -0.31
CA LYS A 4 25.77 -9.89 0.31
C LYS A 4 25.75 -8.45 -0.20
N LYS A 5 25.23 -8.22 -1.40
CA LYS A 5 24.72 -6.88 -1.77
C LYS A 5 23.65 -6.54 -0.73
N HIS A 6 23.77 -5.37 -0.11
CA HIS A 6 22.95 -4.98 1.03
C HIS A 6 21.45 -4.99 0.63
N PRO A 7 20.63 -5.91 1.16
CA PRO A 7 19.32 -6.28 0.60
C PRO A 7 18.19 -5.26 0.82
N TYR A 8 18.53 -4.05 1.29
CA TYR A 8 17.56 -2.99 1.58
C TYR A 8 17.44 -1.97 0.45
N PHE A 9 18.32 -2.03 -0.56
CA PHE A 9 18.41 -1.00 -1.61
C PHE A 9 17.36 -1.15 -2.73
N ASP A 10 16.69 -2.30 -2.86
CA ASP A 10 15.74 -2.58 -3.96
C ASP A 10 14.31 -2.87 -3.48
N ILE A 11 13.95 -2.48 -2.24
CA ILE A 11 12.57 -2.65 -1.77
C ILE A 11 11.60 -1.83 -2.63
N SER A 12 10.59 -2.51 -3.18
CA SER A 12 9.49 -1.88 -3.89
C SER A 12 8.28 -1.78 -2.98
N VAL A 13 7.65 -0.61 -2.89
CA VAL A 13 6.37 -0.44 -2.18
C VAL A 13 5.34 0.16 -3.12
N ALA A 14 4.14 -0.42 -3.16
CA ALA A 14 3.04 0.05 -4.00
C ALA A 14 1.73 0.06 -3.21
N ILE A 15 0.87 1.07 -3.45
CA ILE A 15 -0.51 1.09 -2.94
C ILE A 15 -1.48 0.90 -4.11
N PHE A 16 -2.41 -0.03 -3.94
CA PHE A 16 -3.48 -0.33 -4.87
C PHE A 16 -4.80 0.26 -4.39
N SER A 17 -5.58 0.76 -5.34
CA SER A 17 -6.92 1.29 -5.09
C SER A 17 -7.91 0.18 -4.70
N PRO A 18 -8.98 0.51 -3.96
CA PRO A 18 -10.10 -0.39 -3.72
C PRO A 18 -10.74 -0.89 -5.01
N SER A 19 -11.40 -2.05 -4.95
CA SER A 19 -12.18 -2.56 -6.09
C SER A 19 -13.48 -1.80 -6.25
N LYS A 20 -13.92 -1.59 -7.51
CA LYS A 20 -15.21 -0.94 -7.79
C LYS A 20 -16.39 -1.71 -7.19
N GLN A 21 -16.32 -3.04 -7.23
CA GLN A 21 -17.35 -3.92 -6.69
C GLN A 21 -17.50 -3.73 -5.17
N GLU A 22 -16.40 -3.64 -4.43
CA GLU A 22 -16.45 -3.42 -2.98
C GLU A 22 -17.14 -2.10 -2.64
N ILE A 23 -16.79 -1.04 -3.38
CA ILE A 23 -17.38 0.28 -3.19
C ILE A 23 -18.89 0.24 -3.48
N GLN A 24 -19.29 -0.36 -4.59
CA GLN A 24 -20.69 -0.40 -5.04
C GLN A 24 -21.58 -1.26 -4.15
N GLU A 25 -21.11 -2.46 -3.77
CA GLU A 25 -21.92 -3.43 -3.03
C GLU A 25 -21.88 -3.21 -1.52
N LYS A 26 -20.74 -2.77 -0.99
CA LYS A 26 -20.50 -2.73 0.47
C LYS A 26 -20.34 -1.32 1.02
N SER A 27 -20.28 -0.29 0.17
CA SER A 27 -19.99 1.09 0.59
C SER A 27 -18.71 1.21 1.44
N LYS A 28 -17.73 0.36 1.14
CA LYS A 28 -16.43 0.29 1.80
C LYS A 28 -15.33 0.34 0.76
N ALA A 29 -14.16 0.76 1.20
CA ALA A 29 -12.97 0.87 0.37
C ALA A 29 -11.79 0.26 1.11
N THR A 30 -11.17 -0.78 0.54
CA THR A 30 -9.96 -1.39 1.08
C THR A 30 -8.76 -1.03 0.20
N LEU A 31 -7.86 -0.21 0.72
CA LEU A 31 -6.55 0.03 0.10
C LEU A 31 -5.61 -1.11 0.46
N VAL A 32 -4.73 -1.48 -0.47
CA VAL A 32 -3.73 -2.54 -0.26
C VAL A 32 -2.35 -1.97 -0.49
N CYS A 33 -1.45 -2.13 0.47
CA CYS A 33 -0.04 -1.78 0.36
C CYS A 33 0.80 -3.05 0.27
N LEU A 34 1.58 -3.20 -0.79
CA LEU A 34 2.51 -4.31 -1.00
C LEU A 34 3.93 -3.79 -0.92
N ALA A 35 4.74 -4.38 -0.05
CA ALA A 35 6.19 -4.24 -0.03
C ALA A 35 6.83 -5.54 -0.54
N SER A 36 7.84 -5.48 -1.41
CA SER A 36 8.51 -6.68 -1.94
C SER A 36 10.02 -6.46 -2.12
N GLY A 37 10.77 -7.57 -2.15
CA GLY A 37 12.21 -7.55 -2.40
C GLY A 37 13.08 -7.28 -1.18
N PHE A 38 12.52 -7.32 0.04
CA PHE A 38 13.26 -7.02 1.27
C PHE A 38 13.85 -8.29 1.91
N TYR A 39 14.96 -8.13 2.62
CA TYR A 39 15.56 -9.14 3.49
C TYR A 39 16.36 -8.45 4.60
N PRO A 40 16.40 -8.96 5.84
CA PRO A 40 15.67 -10.12 6.38
C PRO A 40 14.15 -9.85 6.51
N ASP A 41 13.39 -10.83 7.01
CA ASP A 41 11.91 -10.85 7.11
C ASP A 41 11.28 -9.79 8.06
N THR A 42 12.07 -8.86 8.57
CA THR A 42 11.65 -7.87 9.57
C THR A 42 11.29 -6.54 8.90
N LEU A 43 10.07 -6.48 8.35
CA LEU A 43 9.50 -5.26 7.78
C LEU A 43 8.18 -4.92 8.44
N LYS A 44 7.95 -3.62 8.71
CA LYS A 44 6.69 -3.10 9.26
C LYS A 44 6.15 -1.99 8.38
N LEU A 45 4.90 -2.10 7.98
CA LEU A 45 4.18 -1.06 7.25
C LEU A 45 3.28 -0.26 8.20
N VAL A 46 3.30 1.06 8.05
CA VAL A 46 2.45 1.98 8.80
C VAL A 46 1.61 2.78 7.82
N TRP A 47 0.30 2.85 8.08
CA TRP A 47 -0.61 3.70 7.33
C TRP A 47 -0.62 5.11 7.89
N LYS A 48 -0.66 6.10 7.00
CA LYS A 48 -0.95 7.50 7.35
C LYS A 48 -2.10 8.02 6.52
N VAL A 49 -2.98 8.78 7.16
CA VAL A 49 -4.04 9.54 6.52
C VAL A 49 -3.83 11.00 6.87
N ASN A 50 -3.65 11.84 5.86
CA ASN A 50 -3.40 13.28 6.02
C ASN A 50 -2.18 13.58 6.92
N GLY A 51 -1.14 12.73 6.81
CA GLY A 51 0.10 12.84 7.59
C GLY A 51 0.05 12.27 9.00
N ALA A 52 -1.13 11.93 9.52
CA ALA A 52 -1.32 11.31 10.82
C ALA A 52 -1.33 9.78 10.70
N GLU A 53 -0.71 9.08 11.66
CA GLU A 53 -0.74 7.61 11.71
C GLU A 53 -2.17 7.09 11.88
N ARG A 54 -2.51 6.03 11.13
CA ARG A 54 -3.82 5.37 11.17
C ARG A 54 -3.65 3.90 11.53
N THR A 55 -4.31 3.48 12.60
CA THR A 55 -4.41 2.08 13.04
C THR A 55 -5.83 1.53 12.90
N GLU A 56 -6.84 2.40 12.98
CA GLU A 56 -8.24 2.01 12.76
C GLU A 56 -8.46 1.54 11.32
N GLY A 57 -9.15 0.40 11.17
CA GLY A 57 -9.44 -0.21 9.88
C GLY A 57 -8.24 -0.92 9.24
N VAL A 58 -7.08 -0.94 9.90
CA VAL A 58 -5.90 -1.67 9.42
C VAL A 58 -6.06 -3.15 9.77
N GLY A 59 -6.16 -3.98 8.73
CA GLY A 59 -6.17 -5.44 8.85
C GLY A 59 -4.88 -5.99 8.27
N THR A 60 -3.90 -6.26 9.13
CA THR A 60 -2.59 -6.73 8.69
C THR A 60 -2.58 -8.26 8.61
N ASP A 61 -2.89 -8.82 7.43
CA ASP A 61 -2.41 -10.16 7.10
C ASP A 61 -0.95 -10.01 6.64
N GLU A 62 -0.03 -10.08 7.60
CA GLU A 62 1.41 -10.10 7.33
C GLU A 62 1.78 -11.44 6.69
N THR A 63 1.42 -11.65 5.42
CA THR A 63 1.81 -12.85 4.67
C THR A 63 3.16 -12.62 4.02
N SER A 64 4.20 -13.22 4.60
CA SER A 64 5.54 -13.22 4.02
C SER A 64 5.67 -14.35 2.98
N THR A 65 5.66 -14.01 1.69
CA THR A 65 6.00 -14.97 0.64
C THR A 65 7.47 -14.84 0.30
N SER A 66 8.20 -15.95 0.36
CA SER A 66 9.59 -16.03 -0.08
C SER A 66 9.65 -16.37 -1.57
N TYR A 67 10.21 -15.47 -2.38
CA TYR A 67 10.55 -15.73 -3.78
C TYR A 67 12.00 -15.30 -4.02
N GLU A 68 12.81 -16.18 -4.59
CA GLU A 68 14.23 -15.92 -4.92
C GLU A 68 15.04 -15.27 -3.78
N ASN A 69 14.90 -15.79 -2.55
CA ASN A 69 15.58 -15.34 -1.32
C ASN A 69 15.18 -13.93 -0.81
N THR A 70 14.06 -13.38 -1.29
CA THR A 70 13.50 -12.11 -0.81
C THR A 70 12.08 -12.30 -0.28
N TYR A 71 11.66 -11.39 0.59
CA TYR A 71 10.34 -11.39 1.21
C TYR A 71 9.43 -10.33 0.61
N SER A 72 8.12 -10.57 0.70
CA SER A 72 7.07 -9.59 0.42
C SER A 72 6.11 -9.49 1.59
N LEU A 73 5.50 -8.32 1.81
CA LEU A 73 4.57 -8.05 2.90
C LEU A 73 3.38 -7.26 2.36
N THR A 74 2.17 -7.65 2.76
CA THR A 74 0.95 -6.92 2.42
C THR A 74 0.29 -6.34 3.66
N SER A 75 -0.19 -5.10 3.58
CA SER A 75 -1.01 -4.46 4.61
C SER A 75 -2.28 -3.89 3.98
N ARG A 76 -3.41 -3.96 4.67
CA ARG A 76 -4.70 -3.47 4.16
C ARG A 76 -5.28 -2.42 5.08
N LEU A 77 -5.81 -1.34 4.51
CA LEU A 77 -6.54 -0.29 5.21
C LEU A 77 -7.97 -0.24 4.68
N ARG A 78 -8.93 -0.62 5.53
CA ARG A 78 -10.37 -0.60 5.24
C ARG A 78 -11.02 0.65 5.81
N ILE A 79 -11.60 1.45 4.93
CA ILE A 79 -12.29 2.70 5.25
C ILE A 79 -13.69 2.75 4.62
N SER A 80 -14.42 3.84 4.85
CA SER A 80 -15.67 4.11 4.14
C SER A 80 -15.40 4.55 2.70
N SER A 81 -16.36 4.30 1.79
CA SER A 81 -16.29 4.83 0.42
C SER A 81 -16.27 6.37 0.41
N GLN A 82 -16.98 7.02 1.35
CA GLN A 82 -16.98 8.47 1.50
C GLN A 82 -15.59 9.03 1.84
N GLU A 83 -14.87 8.38 2.76
CA GLU A 83 -13.50 8.78 3.11
C GLU A 83 -12.53 8.57 1.93
N TRP A 84 -12.71 7.49 1.16
CA TRP A 84 -11.94 7.23 -0.06
C TRP A 84 -12.15 8.27 -1.16
N PHE A 85 -13.39 8.67 -1.42
CA PHE A 85 -13.73 9.64 -2.47
C PHE A 85 -13.50 11.09 -2.09
N ASN A 86 -13.16 11.39 -0.83
CA ASN A 86 -12.83 12.75 -0.43
C ASN A 86 -11.48 13.16 -1.07
N PRO A 87 -11.45 14.13 -1.99
CA PRO A 87 -10.23 14.51 -2.71
C PRO A 87 -9.20 15.19 -1.80
N LEU A 88 -9.60 15.65 -0.61
CA LEU A 88 -8.69 16.22 0.39
C LEU A 88 -7.89 15.16 1.14
N ASN A 89 -8.33 13.90 1.10
CA ASN A 89 -7.65 12.82 1.80
C ASN A 89 -6.42 12.33 1.04
N ARG A 90 -5.31 12.20 1.77
CA ARG A 90 -4.06 11.63 1.30
C ARG A 90 -3.73 10.39 2.11
N PHE A 91 -3.56 9.26 1.42
CA PHE A 91 -3.25 7.96 2.01
C PHE A 91 -1.80 7.60 1.72
N GLU A 92 -1.05 7.21 2.75
CA GLU A 92 0.36 6.86 2.61
C GLU A 92 0.63 5.55 3.36
N CYS A 93 1.56 4.76 2.83
CA CYS A 93 2.03 3.53 3.44
C CYS A 93 3.56 3.65 3.56
N VAL A 94 4.08 3.58 4.79
CA VAL A 94 5.47 3.92 5.08
C VAL A 94 6.20 2.82 5.85
N HIS A 95 7.50 2.70 5.59
CA HIS A 95 8.42 1.81 6.31
C HIS A 95 9.74 2.56 6.61
N PHE A 96 10.19 2.61 7.88
CA PHE A 96 11.48 3.18 8.35
C PHE A 96 12.04 4.35 7.52
N GLY A 97 11.23 5.38 7.24
CA GLY A 97 11.68 6.58 6.51
C GLY A 97 11.71 6.46 4.98
N VAL A 98 11.56 5.25 4.41
CA VAL A 98 11.13 5.06 3.02
C VAL A 98 9.66 5.47 2.94
N LYS A 99 9.45 6.70 2.46
CA LYS A 99 8.12 7.27 2.25
C LYS A 99 7.70 7.00 0.83
N ILE A 100 6.70 6.15 0.63
CA ILE A 100 5.99 6.07 -0.64
C ILE A 100 4.62 6.71 -0.43
N SER A 101 4.46 7.88 -1.01
CA SER A 101 3.23 8.66 -0.96
C SER A 101 2.46 8.44 -2.25
N LEU A 102 1.18 8.08 -2.15
CA LEU A 102 0.29 8.06 -3.30
C LEU A 102 -0.87 9.02 -3.02
N THR A 103 -1.15 9.91 -3.97
CA THR A 103 -2.34 10.77 -3.86
C THR A 103 -3.50 10.10 -4.57
N VAL A 104 -4.72 10.21 -4.01
CA VAL A 104 -5.95 9.75 -4.67
C VAL A 104 -6.09 10.38 -6.06
N ALA A 105 -5.62 11.63 -6.22
CA ALA A 105 -5.54 12.30 -7.52
C ALA A 105 -4.70 11.53 -8.56
N GLN A 106 -3.53 10.98 -8.20
CA GLN A 106 -2.72 10.18 -9.13
C GLN A 106 -3.39 8.86 -9.52
N LEU A 107 -4.11 8.22 -8.58
CA LEU A 107 -4.84 6.98 -8.85
C LEU A 107 -6.08 7.22 -9.73
N LEU A 108 -6.83 8.31 -9.50
CA LEU A 108 -7.98 8.69 -10.32
C LEU A 108 -7.56 9.11 -11.74
N ILE A 109 -6.43 9.81 -11.89
CA ILE A 109 -5.87 10.17 -13.20
C ILE A 109 -5.46 8.90 -13.97
N ALA A 110 -4.76 7.96 -13.32
CA ALA A 110 -4.38 6.70 -13.94
C ALA A 110 -5.59 5.84 -14.34
N GLN A 111 -6.60 5.73 -13.47
CA GLN A 111 -7.84 5.00 -13.79
C GLN A 111 -8.67 5.69 -14.88
N SER A 112 -8.63 7.02 -14.98
CA SER A 112 -9.30 7.76 -16.06
C SER A 112 -8.57 7.62 -17.39
N TRP A 113 -7.23 7.57 -17.40
CA TRP A 113 -6.44 7.38 -18.62
C TRP A 113 -6.60 5.96 -19.19
N MET A 114 -6.71 4.93 -18.35
CA MET A 114 -7.00 3.56 -18.80
C MET A 114 -8.40 3.35 -19.41
N LEU A 115 -9.30 4.35 -19.32
CA LEU A 115 -10.62 4.32 -19.96
C LEU A 115 -10.66 5.12 -21.27
N ILE A 116 -9.55 5.75 -21.65
CA ILE A 116 -9.41 6.56 -22.88
C ILE A 116 -8.51 5.85 -23.92
N PHE A 117 -8.01 4.65 -23.61
CA PHE A 117 -7.30 3.76 -24.54
C PHE A 117 -8.05 2.43 -24.73
#